data_AF-A0A2T5BGN6-F1
#
_entry.id   AF-A0A2T5BGN6-F1
#
_cell.length_a   1.000
_cell.length_b   1.000
_cell.length_c   1.000
_cell.angle_alpha   90.00
_cell.angle_beta   90.00
_cell.angle_gamma   90.00
#
_symmetry.space_group_name_H-M   'P 1'
#
loop_
_entity.id
_entity.type
_entity.pdbx_description
1 polymer ?
#
loop_
_entity_poly.entity_id
_entity_poly.type
_entity_poly.pdbx_seq_one_letter_code
_entity_poly.pdbx_strand_id
1 'polypeptide(L)'
;MTAPHASGERPTARTVAPAPLITAALAALAVAGAVALAPASDRVPLGLGAGAGAVLLCVAVAVAAHAFGTARIARRRLEAVSQDAGRLLQDRVRQSAQFDQERVRLTEELTHERARADAEIAQERARLSAEFEQERARLTAENARLAERARKADHERAAAVSATANAAGRMQALATGMLADLRAMEERHEDEDVLADLLHLDHRTAQAGRLADSIAVLAGARSGRRWARPISMESILRGAMGRISGYQRVRVHSASEAAVAGHAAEGVMHALAELLDNAANFSPPTAEVHVYVEEVPAGVIVSVEDSGLVMGEVQLRRAERAVTGDDTGLGGLGGTRLGLTVVGRLARKYGLKVSFRPSARGGTGVLVLVPQDILVSEQHTARPEDALPLPETAAERPAPAATVPSRSGDRPEHAADDRPEQPVDHRPEQPVDHRPEQPVDHRPEPVDEHPQRSYETPHSTPDQAPGAGPDEVRAHDPHRAHHEPGNHEPDALSPVLPKRRRGRALAEAERDRERARARAADSAESPIHGAIPGPGADSTAVPLDDPLARAARFSSFRRAVRGSLSDLGESSPAENPAPLTPEPSDEPSVLSHPHPHPHPDPEGNSTS
;
A
#
# COMPACT_ATOMS: atom_id res chain seq x y z
N MET A 1 26.51 17.49 81.86
CA MET A 1 27.14 17.09 83.14
C MET A 1 27.32 18.34 83.97
N THR A 2 26.93 18.32 85.25
CA THR A 2 27.04 19.49 86.15
C THR A 2 28.48 19.67 86.62
N ALA A 3 29.02 20.88 86.49
CA ALA A 3 30.36 21.21 86.98
C ALA A 3 30.38 21.27 88.52
N PRO A 4 31.46 20.83 89.18
CA PRO A 4 31.56 20.92 90.63
C PRO A 4 31.64 22.38 91.09
N HIS A 5 30.88 22.75 92.11
CA HIS A 5 31.02 24.06 92.76
C HIS A 5 32.38 24.15 93.45
N ALA A 6 33.34 24.84 92.80
CA ALA A 6 34.63 25.15 93.40
C ALA A 6 34.42 25.91 94.71
N SER A 7 34.85 25.31 95.81
CA SER A 7 34.67 25.84 97.16
C SER A 7 35.27 27.24 97.27
N GLY A 8 34.49 28.18 97.80
CA GLY A 8 34.90 29.57 97.87
C GLY A 8 36.05 29.76 98.86
N GLU A 9 37.28 29.91 98.35
CA GLU A 9 38.37 30.57 99.07
C GLU A 9 37.98 32.01 99.42
N ARG A 10 37.21 32.15 100.50
CA ARG A 10 37.14 33.41 101.26
C ARG A 10 38.56 33.69 101.72
N PRO A 11 39.10 34.91 101.56
CA PRO A 11 40.45 35.23 102.00
C PRO A 11 40.57 34.94 103.50
N THR A 12 41.32 33.90 103.85
CA THR A 12 41.42 33.44 105.24
C THR A 12 42.03 34.56 106.07
N ALA A 13 41.48 34.83 107.26
CA ALA A 13 41.89 36.00 108.06
C ALA A 13 43.42 36.08 108.26
N ARG A 14 44.09 34.92 108.34
CA ARG A 14 45.57 34.78 108.40
C ARG A 14 46.34 35.52 107.28
N THR A 15 45.81 35.64 106.07
CA THR A 15 46.51 36.31 104.96
C THR A 15 46.31 37.83 104.93
N VAL A 16 45.25 38.34 105.57
CA VAL A 16 44.94 39.78 105.67
C VAL A 16 45.42 40.38 107.00
N ALA A 17 45.57 39.56 108.04
CA ALA A 17 45.98 39.94 109.39
C ALA A 17 47.33 40.69 109.54
N PRO A 18 48.42 40.43 108.80
CA PRO A 18 49.72 41.01 109.15
C PRO A 18 49.76 42.54 109.03
N ALA A 19 49.09 43.12 108.02
CA ALA A 19 49.05 44.57 107.83
C ALA A 19 48.40 45.32 109.02
N PRO A 20 47.13 45.07 109.42
CA PRO A 20 46.53 45.75 110.56
C PRO A 20 47.18 45.39 111.90
N LEU A 21 47.79 44.21 112.06
CA LEU A 21 48.56 43.88 113.28
C LEU A 21 49.84 44.72 113.38
N ILE A 22 50.57 44.91 112.29
CA ILE A 22 51.75 45.78 112.24
C ILE A 22 51.34 47.24 112.47
N THR A 23 50.24 47.71 111.84
CA THR A 23 49.70 49.04 112.09
C THR A 23 49.29 49.22 113.56
N ALA A 24 48.64 48.23 114.19
CA ALA A 24 48.26 48.30 115.60
C ALA A 24 49.48 48.39 116.53
N ALA A 25 50.53 47.60 116.29
CA ALA A 25 51.76 47.65 117.07
C ALA A 25 52.48 49.00 116.93
N LEU A 26 52.63 49.51 115.70
CA LEU A 26 53.27 50.81 115.45
C LEU A 26 52.45 51.98 115.99
N ALA A 27 51.13 51.96 115.84
CA ALA A 27 50.25 52.99 116.37
C ALA A 27 50.21 52.99 117.90
N ALA A 28 50.19 51.81 118.55
CA ALA A 28 50.28 51.70 120.01
C ALA A 28 51.61 52.27 120.54
N LEU A 29 52.73 51.97 119.88
CA LEU A 29 54.04 52.55 120.21
C LEU A 29 54.06 54.08 120.04
N ALA A 30 53.50 54.60 118.95
CA ALA A 30 53.42 56.04 118.69
C ALA A 30 52.54 56.78 119.72
N VAL A 31 51.37 56.21 120.07
CA VAL A 31 50.48 56.75 121.11
C VAL A 31 51.17 56.74 122.48
N ALA A 32 51.81 55.62 122.85
CA ALA A 32 52.52 55.51 124.12
C ALA A 32 53.67 56.53 124.24
N GLY A 33 54.47 56.70 123.17
CA GLY A 33 55.53 57.71 123.11
C GLY A 33 55.01 59.15 123.23
N ALA A 34 53.94 59.48 122.49
CA ALA A 34 53.34 60.82 122.54
C ALA A 34 52.76 61.16 123.92
N VAL A 35 52.10 60.20 124.58
CA VAL A 35 51.57 60.37 125.95
C VAL A 35 52.68 60.47 127.00
N ALA A 36 53.78 59.72 126.84
CA ALA A 36 54.91 59.78 127.77
C ALA A 36 55.63 61.15 127.74
N LEU A 37 55.75 61.75 126.55
CA LEU A 37 56.40 63.05 126.34
C LEU A 37 55.51 64.26 126.70
N ALA A 38 54.20 64.09 126.84
CA ALA A 38 53.27 65.18 127.10
C ALA A 38 53.32 65.71 128.56
N PRO A 39 53.04 67.02 128.80
CA PRO A 39 52.83 67.58 130.13
C PRO A 39 51.69 66.89 130.90
N ALA A 40 51.77 66.89 132.23
CA ALA A 40 50.88 66.09 133.07
C ALA A 40 49.38 66.43 132.93
N SER A 41 49.03 67.66 132.55
CA SER A 41 47.66 68.10 132.26
C SER A 41 47.04 67.44 131.02
N ASP A 42 47.87 67.12 130.03
CA ASP A 42 47.40 66.88 128.66
C ASP A 42 47.35 65.38 128.30
N ARG A 43 47.98 64.54 129.13
CA ARG A 43 48.14 63.08 128.90
C ARG A 43 46.84 62.33 128.68
N VAL A 44 45.79 62.68 129.42
CA VAL A 44 44.49 61.99 129.35
C VAL A 44 43.73 62.29 128.05
N PRO A 45 43.45 63.56 127.67
CA PRO A 45 42.79 63.85 126.39
C PRO A 45 43.64 63.42 125.19
N LEU A 46 44.97 63.58 125.25
CA LEU A 46 45.87 63.18 124.17
C LEU A 46 45.89 61.65 124.00
N GLY A 47 45.94 60.88 125.10
CA GLY A 47 45.88 59.42 125.07
C GLY A 47 44.56 58.86 124.53
N LEU A 48 43.42 59.45 124.93
CA LEU A 48 42.10 59.06 124.40
C LEU A 48 41.95 59.40 122.91
N GLY A 49 42.31 60.62 122.51
CA GLY A 49 42.22 61.06 121.12
C GLY A 49 43.14 60.28 120.18
N ALA A 50 44.41 60.12 120.55
CA ALA A 50 45.39 59.38 119.75
C ALA A 50 45.11 57.87 119.75
N GLY A 51 44.61 57.30 120.86
CA GLY A 51 44.15 55.91 120.93
C GLY A 51 42.95 55.63 120.03
N ALA A 52 41.95 56.52 120.02
CA ALA A 52 40.82 56.42 119.10
C ALA A 52 41.27 56.52 117.63
N GLY A 53 42.19 57.46 117.33
CA GLY A 53 42.82 57.58 116.01
C GLY A 53 43.57 56.32 115.58
N ALA A 54 44.31 55.68 116.50
CA ALA A 54 45.01 54.42 116.24
C ALA A 54 44.04 53.27 115.90
N VAL A 55 42.92 53.14 116.62
CA VAL A 55 41.89 52.12 116.32
C VAL A 55 41.25 52.37 114.96
N LEU A 56 40.88 53.62 114.64
CA LEU A 56 40.31 53.98 113.34
C LEU A 56 41.29 53.71 112.19
N LEU A 57 42.58 54.00 112.38
CA LEU A 57 43.63 53.68 111.41
C LEU A 57 43.76 52.17 111.18
N CYS A 58 43.69 51.35 112.24
CA CYS A 58 43.76 49.89 112.13
C CYS A 58 42.53 49.31 111.40
N VAL A 59 41.33 49.84 111.67
CA VAL A 59 40.10 49.45 110.94
C VAL A 59 40.20 49.86 109.47
N ALA A 60 40.67 51.07 109.17
CA ALA A 60 40.87 51.53 107.80
C ALA A 60 41.89 50.66 107.03
N VAL A 61 43.01 50.30 107.66
CA VAL A 61 44.01 49.38 107.08
C VAL A 61 43.45 47.97 106.89
N ALA A 62 42.65 47.45 107.84
CA ALA A 62 42.03 46.14 107.72
C ALA A 62 41.01 46.08 106.57
N VAL A 63 40.15 47.10 106.44
CA VAL A 63 39.19 47.23 105.34
C VAL A 63 39.91 47.41 104.00
N ALA A 64 40.94 48.26 103.94
CA ALA A 64 41.75 48.45 102.73
C ALA A 64 42.46 47.14 102.32
N ALA A 65 43.11 46.43 103.26
CA ALA A 65 43.79 45.17 102.97
C ALA A 65 42.80 44.07 102.51
N HIS A 66 41.59 44.03 103.10
CA HIS A 66 40.53 43.12 102.65
C HIS A 66 40.01 43.49 101.25
N ALA A 67 39.81 44.78 100.96
CA ALA A 67 39.37 45.26 99.65
C ALA A 67 40.44 45.03 98.56
N PHE A 68 41.72 45.28 98.84
CA PHE A 68 42.82 44.95 97.94
C PHE A 68 42.95 43.43 97.74
N GLY A 69 42.77 42.62 98.80
CA GLY A 69 42.78 41.16 98.71
C GLY A 69 41.67 40.60 97.83
N THR A 70 40.41 41.00 98.09
CA THR A 70 39.26 40.58 97.28
C THR A 70 39.33 41.11 95.86
N ALA A 71 39.73 42.37 95.64
CA ALA A 71 39.95 42.92 94.30
C ALA A 71 41.06 42.17 93.54
N ARG A 72 42.15 41.75 94.20
CA ARG A 72 43.23 40.98 93.58
C ARG A 72 42.78 39.56 93.20
N ILE A 73 41.94 38.92 94.01
CA ILE A 73 41.33 37.61 93.69
C ILE A 73 40.32 37.76 92.55
N ALA A 74 39.47 38.79 92.58
CA ALA A 74 38.49 39.07 91.53
C ALA A 74 39.16 39.38 90.19
N ARG A 75 40.21 40.21 90.18
CA ARG A 75 41.03 40.49 88.99
C ARG A 75 41.66 39.20 88.43
N ARG A 76 42.33 38.39 89.26
CA ARG A 76 42.88 37.10 88.84
C ARG A 76 41.85 36.12 88.27
N ARG A 77 40.63 36.09 88.83
CA ARG A 77 39.53 35.28 88.29
C ARG A 77 39.01 35.83 86.95
N LEU A 78 38.91 37.15 86.80
CA LEU A 78 38.52 37.79 85.54
C LEU A 78 39.62 37.67 84.45
N GLU A 79 40.89 37.70 84.84
CA GLU A 79 42.05 37.41 84.00
C GLU A 79 42.02 35.96 83.51
N ALA A 80 41.79 34.98 84.39
CA ALA A 80 41.66 33.58 84.01
C ALA A 80 40.45 33.32 83.09
N VAL A 81 39.27 33.83 83.46
CA VAL A 81 38.05 33.69 82.65
C VAL A 81 38.17 34.39 81.29
N SER A 82 38.85 35.55 81.21
CA SER A 82 39.06 36.21 79.91
C SER A 82 40.12 35.51 79.05
N GLN A 83 41.14 34.89 79.65
CA GLN A 83 42.08 34.02 78.93
C GLN A 83 41.40 32.75 78.39
N ASP A 84 40.57 32.08 79.19
CA ASP A 84 39.86 30.87 78.76
C ASP A 84 38.75 31.18 77.74
N ALA A 85 38.02 32.29 77.89
CA ALA A 85 37.11 32.78 76.85
C ALA A 85 37.87 33.13 75.56
N GLY A 86 39.04 33.75 75.65
CA GLY A 86 39.90 34.03 74.50
C GLY A 86 40.38 32.77 73.78
N ARG A 87 40.77 31.73 74.52
CA ARG A 87 41.11 30.40 73.97
C ARG A 87 39.92 29.76 73.25
N LEU A 88 38.76 29.69 73.90
CA LEU A 88 37.54 29.11 73.32
C LEU A 88 37.07 29.84 72.07
N LEU A 89 37.26 31.17 71.99
CA LEU A 89 37.00 31.95 70.78
C LEU A 89 38.02 31.66 69.68
N GLN A 90 39.31 31.54 69.99
CA GLN A 90 40.34 31.16 69.00
C GLN A 90 40.09 29.75 68.45
N ASP A 91 39.73 28.78 69.30
CA ASP A 91 39.47 27.41 68.87
C ASP A 91 38.15 27.30 68.08
N ARG A 92 37.11 28.07 68.44
CA ARG A 92 35.91 28.28 67.59
C ARG A 92 36.26 28.80 66.19
N VAL A 93 37.14 29.81 66.10
CA VAL A 93 37.55 30.41 64.81
C VAL A 93 38.37 29.42 63.99
N ARG A 94 39.28 28.66 64.62
CA ARG A 94 40.03 27.58 63.96
C ARG A 94 39.11 26.49 63.41
N GLN A 95 38.15 26.03 64.22
CA GLN A 95 37.18 25.02 63.81
C GLN A 95 36.29 25.51 62.66
N SER A 96 35.79 26.76 62.70
CA SER A 96 35.05 27.33 61.57
C SER A 96 35.91 27.33 60.31
N ALA A 97 37.12 27.89 60.36
CA ALA A 97 38.02 27.95 59.21
C ALA A 97 38.35 26.55 58.63
N GLN A 98 38.46 25.52 59.48
CA GLN A 98 38.62 24.13 59.04
C GLN A 98 37.37 23.60 58.33
N PHE A 99 36.18 23.77 58.91
CA PHE A 99 34.91 23.38 58.28
C PHE A 99 34.66 24.16 56.97
N ASP A 100 34.99 25.44 56.93
CA ASP A 100 34.82 26.29 55.76
C ASP A 100 35.76 25.86 54.62
N GLN A 101 37.02 25.52 54.94
CA GLN A 101 37.98 24.94 53.98
C GLN A 101 37.53 23.56 53.46
N GLU A 102 37.07 22.68 54.35
CA GLU A 102 36.60 21.34 53.97
C GLU A 102 35.31 21.40 53.15
N ARG A 103 34.40 22.33 53.46
CA ARG A 103 33.22 22.61 52.65
C ARG A 103 33.55 23.15 51.26
N VAL A 104 34.52 24.06 51.13
CA VAL A 104 34.97 24.55 49.82
C VAL A 104 35.53 23.39 49.00
N ARG A 105 36.47 22.61 49.57
CA ARG A 105 37.05 21.44 48.91
C ARG A 105 35.99 20.45 48.43
N LEU A 106 35.06 20.04 49.30
CA LEU A 106 34.00 19.10 48.95
C LEU A 106 33.04 19.69 47.90
N THR A 107 32.84 21.00 47.89
CA THR A 107 32.03 21.67 46.84
C THR A 107 32.76 21.65 45.49
N GLU A 108 34.06 21.95 45.47
CA GLU A 108 34.90 21.88 44.27
C GLU A 108 35.00 20.45 43.72
N GLU A 109 35.15 19.45 44.59
CA GLU A 109 35.18 18.03 44.24
C GLU A 109 33.84 17.59 43.61
N LEU A 110 32.71 17.94 44.23
CA LEU A 110 31.37 17.66 43.70
C LEU A 110 31.04 18.43 42.40
N THR A 111 31.52 19.66 42.20
CA THR A 111 31.32 20.36 40.91
C THR A 111 32.18 19.77 39.80
N HIS A 112 33.39 19.28 40.12
CA HIS A 112 34.26 18.62 39.16
C HIS A 112 33.73 17.23 38.76
N GLU A 113 33.19 16.45 39.71
CA GLU A 113 32.51 15.18 39.41
C GLU A 113 31.26 15.38 38.55
N ARG A 114 30.42 16.38 38.86
CA ARG A 114 29.26 16.73 38.03
C ARG A 114 29.66 17.15 36.62
N ALA A 115 30.65 18.03 36.49
CA ALA A 115 31.13 18.46 35.17
C ALA A 115 31.69 17.30 34.32
N ARG A 116 32.28 16.28 34.95
CA ARG A 116 32.69 15.03 34.27
C ARG A 116 31.49 14.21 33.82
N ALA A 117 30.55 13.93 34.73
CA ALA A 117 29.34 13.15 34.41
C ALA A 117 28.47 13.82 33.33
N ASP A 118 28.30 15.15 33.39
CA ASP A 118 27.59 15.93 32.37
C ASP A 118 28.30 15.86 31.01
N ALA A 119 29.65 15.88 30.99
CA ALA A 119 30.43 15.75 29.76
C ALA A 119 30.37 14.32 29.17
N GLU A 120 30.41 13.28 30.00
CA GLU A 120 30.23 11.88 29.58
C GLU A 120 28.83 11.65 29.00
N ILE A 121 27.79 12.15 29.67
CA ILE A 121 26.41 12.11 29.19
C ILE A 121 26.25 12.89 27.87
N ALA A 122 26.91 14.05 27.73
CA ALA A 122 26.88 14.81 26.48
C ALA A 122 27.58 14.07 25.32
N GLN A 123 28.70 13.40 25.58
CA GLN A 123 29.43 12.60 24.57
C GLN A 123 28.60 11.39 24.10
N GLU A 124 28.03 10.61 25.02
CA GLU A 124 27.24 9.43 24.64
C GLU A 124 25.92 9.84 23.95
N ARG A 125 25.29 10.96 24.35
CA ARG A 125 24.15 11.55 23.62
C ARG A 125 24.52 11.96 22.19
N ALA A 126 25.67 12.62 22.00
CA ALA A 126 26.13 13.01 20.67
C ALA A 126 26.42 11.80 19.78
N ARG A 127 27.05 10.76 20.34
CA ARG A 127 27.31 9.48 19.67
C ARG A 127 26.01 8.77 19.25
N LEU A 128 25.07 8.61 20.18
CA LEU A 128 23.77 7.96 19.91
C LEU A 128 22.94 8.76 18.89
N SER A 129 23.00 10.10 18.91
CA SER A 129 22.36 10.93 17.88
C SER A 129 22.98 10.70 16.50
N ALA A 130 24.31 10.65 16.41
CA ALA A 130 25.01 10.40 15.14
C ALA A 130 24.76 8.98 14.60
N GLU A 131 24.69 7.96 15.47
CA GLU A 131 24.34 6.58 15.10
C GLU A 131 22.89 6.48 14.61
N PHE A 132 21.95 7.12 15.31
CA PHE A 132 20.55 7.20 14.89
C PHE A 132 20.37 7.96 13.57
N GLU A 133 21.10 9.06 13.35
CA GLU A 133 21.07 9.79 12.08
C GLU A 133 21.63 8.95 10.92
N GLN A 134 22.71 8.21 11.13
CA GLN A 134 23.29 7.30 10.13
C GLN A 134 22.32 6.16 9.76
N GLU A 135 21.73 5.47 10.75
CA GLU A 135 20.79 4.39 10.47
C GLU A 135 19.48 4.93 9.87
N ARG A 136 19.00 6.10 10.31
CA ARG A 136 17.84 6.78 9.68
C ARG A 136 18.14 7.16 8.21
N ALA A 137 19.34 7.65 7.91
CA ALA A 137 19.75 7.96 6.54
C ALA A 137 19.85 6.70 5.67
N ARG A 138 20.43 5.61 6.22
CA ARG A 138 20.50 4.29 5.57
C ARG A 138 19.11 3.73 5.27
N LEU A 139 18.22 3.67 6.26
CA LEU A 139 16.85 3.20 6.10
C LEU A 139 16.06 4.08 5.12
N THR A 140 16.29 5.39 5.09
CA THR A 140 15.69 6.29 4.08
C THR A 140 16.18 5.94 2.67
N ALA A 141 17.48 5.73 2.49
CA ALA A 141 18.07 5.34 1.20
C ALA A 141 17.63 3.93 0.75
N GLU A 142 17.45 2.99 1.69
CA GLU A 142 16.94 1.64 1.40
C GLU A 142 15.46 1.66 1.00
N ASN A 143 14.61 2.38 1.74
CA ASN A 143 13.20 2.57 1.38
C ASN A 143 13.06 3.25 0.01
N ALA A 144 13.89 4.26 -0.30
CA ALA A 144 13.90 4.89 -1.62
C ALA A 144 14.26 3.89 -2.75
N ARG A 145 15.26 3.02 -2.54
CA ARG A 145 15.64 1.95 -3.48
C ARG A 145 14.54 0.90 -3.65
N LEU A 146 13.84 0.52 -2.58
CA LEU A 146 12.74 -0.42 -2.62
C LEU A 146 11.51 0.16 -3.32
N ALA A 147 11.15 1.42 -3.03
CA ALA A 147 10.08 2.13 -3.71
C ALA A 147 10.34 2.26 -5.22
N GLU A 148 11.58 2.56 -5.63
CA GLU A 148 11.92 2.65 -7.05
C GLU A 148 11.92 1.29 -7.76
N ARG A 149 12.35 0.22 -7.09
CA ARG A 149 12.19 -1.16 -7.59
C ARG A 149 10.72 -1.54 -7.76
N ALA A 150 9.85 -1.16 -6.81
CA ALA A 150 8.41 -1.41 -6.90
C ALA A 150 7.79 -0.66 -8.09
N ARG A 151 8.03 0.65 -8.22
CA ARG A 151 7.59 1.47 -9.37
C ARG A 151 8.04 0.88 -10.70
N LYS A 152 9.30 0.44 -10.79
CA LYS A 152 9.82 -0.20 -12.00
C LYS A 152 9.08 -1.50 -12.30
N ALA A 153 8.88 -2.37 -11.32
CA ALA A 153 8.14 -3.63 -11.49
C ALA A 153 6.67 -3.40 -11.88
N ASP A 154 6.00 -2.38 -11.32
CA ASP A 154 4.64 -1.99 -11.69
C ASP A 154 4.58 -1.43 -13.13
N HIS A 155 5.57 -0.63 -13.53
CA HIS A 155 5.68 -0.14 -14.90
C HIS A 155 5.95 -1.26 -15.91
N GLU A 156 6.86 -2.18 -15.60
CA GLU A 156 7.14 -3.38 -16.40
C GLU A 156 5.91 -4.30 -16.50
N ARG A 157 5.16 -4.46 -15.40
CA ARG A 157 3.89 -5.20 -15.38
C ARG A 157 2.82 -4.52 -16.25
N ALA A 158 2.68 -3.19 -16.15
CA ALA A 158 1.73 -2.43 -16.97
C ALA A 158 2.10 -2.48 -18.47
N ALA A 159 3.38 -2.36 -18.80
CA ALA A 159 3.90 -2.50 -20.15
C ALA A 159 3.67 -3.91 -20.70
N ALA A 160 3.91 -4.96 -19.91
CA ALA A 160 3.65 -6.34 -20.30
C ALA A 160 2.16 -6.60 -20.55
N VAL A 161 1.27 -6.14 -19.65
CA VAL A 161 -0.20 -6.23 -19.83
C VAL A 161 -0.65 -5.49 -21.10
N SER A 162 -0.12 -4.29 -21.35
CA SER A 162 -0.39 -3.55 -22.58
C SER A 162 0.12 -4.27 -23.84
N ALA A 163 1.31 -4.87 -23.79
CA ALA A 163 1.86 -5.66 -24.89
C ALA A 163 1.00 -6.91 -25.17
N THR A 164 0.53 -7.61 -24.14
CA THR A 164 -0.40 -8.74 -24.25
C THR A 164 -1.74 -8.31 -24.84
N ALA A 165 -2.31 -7.18 -24.40
CA ALA A 165 -3.54 -6.62 -24.96
C ALA A 165 -3.40 -6.33 -26.47
N ASN A 166 -2.29 -5.69 -26.86
CA ASN A 166 -2.01 -5.37 -28.25
C ASN A 166 -1.75 -6.62 -29.11
N ALA A 167 -1.09 -7.65 -28.55
CA ALA A 167 -0.92 -8.94 -29.23
C ALA A 167 -2.26 -9.67 -29.44
N ALA A 168 -3.12 -9.70 -28.43
CA ALA A 168 -4.46 -10.25 -28.51
C ALA A 168 -5.32 -9.53 -29.58
N GLY A 169 -5.32 -8.20 -29.58
CA GLY A 169 -6.02 -7.41 -30.60
C GLY A 169 -5.57 -7.73 -32.04
N ARG A 170 -4.26 -7.93 -32.26
CA ARG A 170 -3.74 -8.35 -33.58
C ARG A 170 -4.15 -9.77 -33.95
N MET A 171 -4.11 -10.73 -33.02
CA MET A 171 -4.56 -12.10 -33.27
C MET A 171 -6.05 -12.15 -33.64
N GLN A 172 -6.89 -11.35 -32.95
CA GLN A 172 -8.32 -11.25 -33.24
C GLN A 172 -8.59 -10.58 -34.60
N ALA A 173 -7.82 -9.56 -34.98
CA ALA A 173 -7.92 -8.94 -36.30
C ALA A 173 -7.54 -9.93 -37.42
N LEU A 174 -6.46 -10.70 -37.24
CA LEU A 174 -6.04 -11.74 -38.19
C LEU A 174 -7.10 -12.85 -38.31
N ALA A 175 -7.63 -13.36 -37.20
CA ALA A 175 -8.70 -14.35 -37.21
C ALA A 175 -9.97 -13.82 -37.92
N THR A 176 -10.31 -12.55 -37.71
CA THR A 176 -11.45 -11.91 -38.39
C THR A 176 -11.24 -11.81 -39.91
N GLY A 177 -10.02 -11.48 -40.36
CA GLY A 177 -9.66 -11.48 -41.77
C GLY A 177 -9.74 -12.87 -42.40
N MET A 178 -9.11 -13.85 -41.76
CA MET A 178 -9.13 -15.25 -42.21
C MET A 178 -10.55 -15.82 -42.33
N LEU A 179 -11.47 -15.47 -41.41
CA LEU A 179 -12.89 -15.85 -41.51
C LEU A 179 -13.62 -15.18 -42.69
N ALA A 180 -13.17 -14.01 -43.15
CA ALA A 180 -13.68 -13.39 -44.37
C ALA A 180 -13.09 -14.05 -45.63
N ASP A 181 -11.79 -14.33 -45.64
CA ASP A 181 -11.11 -15.01 -46.75
C ASP A 181 -11.66 -16.42 -46.98
N LEU A 182 -11.95 -17.17 -45.90
CA LEU A 182 -12.54 -18.50 -45.96
C LEU A 182 -13.97 -18.48 -46.53
N ARG A 183 -14.80 -17.50 -46.15
CA ARG A 183 -16.16 -17.31 -46.73
C ARG A 183 -16.11 -16.91 -48.19
N ALA A 184 -15.19 -16.00 -48.54
CA ALA A 184 -14.96 -15.66 -49.94
C ALA A 184 -14.46 -16.87 -50.76
N MET A 185 -13.87 -17.89 -50.12
CA MET A 185 -13.49 -19.15 -50.75
C MET A 185 -14.66 -20.14 -50.82
N GLU A 186 -15.50 -20.23 -49.79
CA GLU A 186 -16.79 -20.95 -49.81
C GLU A 186 -17.69 -20.43 -50.96
N GLU A 187 -17.79 -19.11 -51.15
CA GLU A 187 -18.53 -18.47 -52.24
C GLU A 187 -17.97 -18.76 -53.66
N ARG A 188 -16.76 -19.32 -53.78
CA ARG A 188 -16.11 -19.64 -55.06
C ARG A 188 -16.03 -21.14 -55.39
N HIS A 189 -16.28 -22.03 -54.42
CA HIS A 189 -16.04 -23.47 -54.57
C HIS A 189 -17.24 -24.29 -54.10
N GLU A 190 -17.91 -24.97 -55.05
CA GLU A 190 -19.08 -25.82 -54.78
C GLU A 190 -18.73 -27.30 -54.51
N ASP A 191 -17.45 -27.67 -54.51
CA ASP A 191 -16.99 -29.05 -54.26
C ASP A 191 -17.14 -29.44 -52.77
N GLU A 192 -17.90 -30.52 -52.51
CA GLU A 192 -18.20 -31.05 -51.17
C GLU A 192 -16.93 -31.31 -50.31
N ASP A 193 -15.87 -31.86 -50.90
CA ASP A 193 -14.63 -32.15 -50.16
C ASP A 193 -13.86 -30.86 -49.80
N VAL A 194 -13.87 -29.85 -50.69
CA VAL A 194 -13.31 -28.52 -50.42
C VAL A 194 -14.12 -27.80 -49.35
N LEU A 195 -15.44 -27.92 -49.38
CA LEU A 195 -16.35 -27.36 -48.37
C LEU A 195 -16.14 -28.00 -47.00
N ALA A 196 -15.86 -29.31 -46.93
CA ALA A 196 -15.56 -30.01 -45.69
C ALA A 196 -14.24 -29.52 -45.05
N ASP A 197 -13.19 -29.32 -45.85
CA ASP A 197 -11.93 -28.73 -45.37
C ASP A 197 -12.10 -27.25 -44.98
N LEU A 198 -12.83 -26.46 -45.77
CA LEU A 198 -13.16 -25.06 -45.46
C LEU A 198 -13.86 -24.92 -44.10
N LEU A 199 -14.86 -25.77 -43.83
CA LEU A 199 -15.58 -25.79 -42.55
C LEU A 199 -14.67 -26.12 -41.36
N HIS A 200 -13.68 -27.00 -41.56
CA HIS A 200 -12.66 -27.32 -40.55
C HIS A 200 -11.69 -26.15 -40.30
N LEU A 201 -11.33 -25.40 -41.36
CA LEU A 201 -10.52 -24.19 -41.25
C LEU A 201 -11.28 -23.02 -40.60
N ASP A 202 -12.57 -22.79 -40.93
CA ASP A 202 -13.41 -21.78 -40.29
C ASP A 202 -13.50 -22.06 -38.79
N HIS A 203 -13.79 -23.32 -38.40
CA HIS A 203 -13.91 -23.69 -36.99
C HIS A 203 -12.62 -23.45 -36.19
N ARG A 204 -11.45 -23.82 -36.76
CA ARG A 204 -10.13 -23.55 -36.15
C ARG A 204 -9.84 -22.05 -36.05
N THR A 205 -10.16 -21.29 -37.09
CA THR A 205 -9.98 -19.82 -37.12
C THR A 205 -10.86 -19.14 -36.08
N ALA A 206 -12.12 -19.54 -35.99
CA ALA A 206 -13.05 -19.09 -34.97
C ALA A 206 -12.57 -19.46 -33.55
N GLN A 207 -11.91 -20.60 -33.35
CA GLN A 207 -11.31 -20.97 -32.06
C GLN A 207 -10.09 -20.12 -31.71
N ALA A 208 -9.25 -19.78 -32.69
CA ALA A 208 -8.12 -18.88 -32.51
C ALA A 208 -8.57 -17.46 -32.14
N GLY A 209 -9.62 -16.93 -32.80
CA GLY A 209 -10.23 -15.64 -32.44
C GLY A 209 -10.77 -15.60 -31.01
N ARG A 210 -11.47 -16.65 -30.57
CA ARG A 210 -11.93 -16.76 -29.17
C ARG A 210 -10.80 -16.77 -28.16
N LEU A 211 -9.71 -17.49 -28.44
CA LEU A 211 -8.53 -17.47 -27.57
C LEU A 211 -7.93 -16.06 -27.49
N ALA A 212 -7.90 -15.32 -28.60
CA ALA A 212 -7.46 -13.92 -28.63
C ALA A 212 -8.39 -13.00 -27.81
N ASP A 213 -9.72 -13.09 -27.97
CA ASP A 213 -10.71 -12.37 -27.15
C ASP A 213 -10.54 -12.67 -25.65
N SER A 214 -10.36 -13.95 -25.29
CA SER A 214 -10.15 -14.39 -23.90
C SER A 214 -8.83 -13.87 -23.31
N ILE A 215 -7.75 -13.85 -24.09
CA ILE A 215 -6.50 -13.19 -23.69
C ILE A 215 -6.69 -11.67 -23.55
N ALA A 216 -7.50 -11.02 -24.41
CA ALA A 216 -7.78 -9.59 -24.32
C ALA A 216 -8.51 -9.24 -23.00
N VAL A 217 -9.51 -10.03 -22.58
CA VAL A 217 -10.17 -9.86 -21.27
C VAL A 217 -9.17 -10.04 -20.11
N LEU A 218 -8.26 -11.01 -20.21
CA LEU A 218 -7.21 -11.24 -19.22
C LEU A 218 -6.10 -10.17 -19.23
N ALA A 219 -5.91 -9.45 -20.33
CA ALA A 219 -5.11 -8.24 -20.40
C ALA A 219 -5.87 -6.97 -19.94
N GLY A 220 -7.14 -7.08 -19.55
CA GLY A 220 -7.98 -5.94 -19.17
C GLY A 220 -8.42 -5.07 -20.36
N ALA A 221 -8.15 -5.52 -21.59
CA ALA A 221 -8.56 -4.87 -22.81
C ALA A 221 -10.05 -5.11 -23.12
N ARG A 222 -10.54 -4.47 -24.17
CA ARG A 222 -11.89 -4.74 -24.70
C ARG A 222 -11.80 -5.91 -25.69
N SER A 223 -12.66 -6.90 -25.48
CA SER A 223 -12.87 -8.08 -26.33
C SER A 223 -14.15 -7.89 -27.16
N GLY A 224 -14.24 -8.55 -28.31
CA GLY A 224 -15.45 -8.67 -29.11
C GLY A 224 -16.02 -7.37 -29.71
N ARG A 225 -17.24 -7.46 -30.25
CA ARG A 225 -17.92 -6.36 -30.95
C ARG A 225 -18.73 -5.46 -30.00
N ARG A 226 -18.81 -4.16 -30.29
CA ARG A 226 -19.77 -3.25 -29.63
C ARG A 226 -21.15 -3.38 -30.26
N TRP A 227 -22.19 -3.47 -29.43
CA TRP A 227 -23.58 -3.44 -29.86
C TRP A 227 -24.24 -2.14 -29.40
N ALA A 228 -24.89 -1.42 -30.31
CA ALA A 228 -25.47 -0.10 -30.04
C ALA A 228 -26.90 -0.17 -29.46
N ARG A 229 -27.64 -1.23 -29.78
CA ARG A 229 -28.99 -1.52 -29.26
C ARG A 229 -28.94 -2.68 -28.26
N PRO A 230 -29.95 -2.84 -27.38
CA PRO A 230 -30.14 -4.07 -26.62
C PRO A 230 -30.26 -5.30 -27.53
N ILE A 231 -29.88 -6.46 -27.01
CA ILE A 231 -29.82 -7.75 -27.73
C ILE A 231 -30.64 -8.77 -26.95
N SER A 232 -31.64 -9.41 -27.59
CA SER A 232 -32.55 -10.36 -26.95
C SER A 232 -31.80 -11.51 -26.26
N MET A 233 -32.31 -12.02 -25.13
CA MET A 233 -31.66 -13.13 -24.43
C MET A 233 -31.51 -14.37 -25.33
N GLU A 234 -32.46 -14.62 -26.24
CA GLU A 234 -32.31 -15.65 -27.27
C GLU A 234 -31.12 -15.37 -28.22
N SER A 235 -30.93 -14.12 -28.64
CA SER A 235 -29.78 -13.71 -29.46
C SER A 235 -28.45 -13.78 -28.71
N ILE A 236 -28.45 -13.51 -27.40
CA ILE A 236 -27.29 -13.69 -26.52
C ILE A 236 -26.91 -15.19 -26.45
N LEU A 237 -27.88 -16.07 -26.18
CA LEU A 237 -27.66 -17.51 -26.10
C LEU A 237 -27.18 -18.08 -27.45
N ARG A 238 -27.81 -17.67 -28.55
CA ARG A 238 -27.43 -18.02 -29.92
C ARG A 238 -26.03 -17.53 -30.27
N GLY A 239 -25.68 -16.31 -29.85
CA GLY A 239 -24.37 -15.70 -30.03
C GLY A 239 -23.27 -16.28 -29.12
N ALA A 240 -23.63 -16.91 -28.00
CA ALA A 240 -22.75 -17.71 -27.17
C ALA A 240 -22.55 -19.13 -27.74
N MET A 241 -23.63 -19.78 -28.20
CA MET A 241 -23.58 -21.09 -28.85
C MET A 241 -22.76 -21.09 -30.14
N GLY A 242 -22.87 -20.04 -30.96
CA GLY A 242 -22.02 -19.85 -32.14
C GLY A 242 -20.51 -19.71 -31.85
N ARG A 243 -20.11 -19.66 -30.56
CA ARG A 243 -18.73 -19.59 -30.10
C ARG A 243 -18.23 -20.90 -29.46
N ILE A 244 -18.95 -22.02 -29.54
CA ILE A 244 -18.50 -23.28 -28.91
C ILE A 244 -18.45 -24.44 -29.92
N SER A 245 -17.53 -25.37 -29.72
CA SER A 245 -17.42 -26.53 -30.63
C SER A 245 -18.59 -27.51 -30.45
N GLY A 246 -19.08 -27.63 -29.22
CA GLY A 246 -20.19 -28.53 -28.87
C GLY A 246 -21.60 -27.99 -29.15
N TYR A 247 -21.78 -26.94 -29.96
CA TYR A 247 -23.05 -26.19 -30.03
C TYR A 247 -24.28 -27.06 -30.36
N GLN A 248 -24.09 -28.10 -31.19
CA GLN A 248 -25.14 -29.04 -31.58
C GLN A 248 -25.67 -29.90 -30.42
N ARG A 249 -24.91 -30.01 -29.32
CA ARG A 249 -25.28 -30.72 -28.08
C ARG A 249 -25.98 -29.83 -27.06
N VAL A 250 -26.11 -28.53 -27.31
CA VAL A 250 -26.80 -27.60 -26.40
C VAL A 250 -28.31 -27.63 -26.64
N ARG A 251 -29.09 -27.66 -25.56
CA ARG A 251 -30.56 -27.57 -25.57
C ARG A 251 -31.00 -26.38 -24.74
N VAL A 252 -31.49 -25.34 -25.42
CA VAL A 252 -31.97 -24.10 -24.78
C VAL A 252 -33.45 -24.21 -24.46
N HIS A 253 -33.80 -23.88 -23.22
CA HIS A 253 -35.14 -23.84 -22.66
C HIS A 253 -35.33 -22.44 -22.05
N SER A 254 -35.75 -21.48 -22.87
CA SER A 254 -35.97 -20.09 -22.47
C SER A 254 -37.45 -19.73 -22.63
N ALA A 255 -37.98 -19.02 -21.64
CA ALA A 255 -39.27 -18.32 -21.70
C ALA A 255 -39.11 -16.80 -21.41
N SER A 256 -37.88 -16.29 -21.53
CA SER A 256 -37.52 -14.90 -21.22
C SER A 256 -37.71 -13.97 -22.42
N GLU A 257 -38.33 -12.81 -22.17
CA GLU A 257 -38.50 -11.67 -23.09
C GLU A 257 -37.51 -10.52 -22.78
N ALA A 258 -36.53 -10.76 -21.92
CA ALA A 258 -35.50 -9.78 -21.58
C ALA A 258 -34.43 -9.65 -22.68
N ALA A 259 -33.94 -8.43 -22.88
CA ALA A 259 -32.77 -8.11 -23.69
C ALA A 259 -31.62 -7.61 -22.81
N VAL A 260 -30.37 -7.94 -23.16
CA VAL A 260 -29.17 -7.41 -22.49
C VAL A 260 -28.78 -6.10 -23.17
N ALA A 261 -28.47 -5.07 -22.38
CA ALA A 261 -28.00 -3.78 -22.88
C ALA A 261 -26.74 -3.93 -23.74
N GLY A 262 -26.67 -3.26 -24.90
CA GLY A 262 -25.64 -3.51 -25.92
C GLY A 262 -24.18 -3.32 -25.48
N HIS A 263 -23.93 -2.53 -24.42
CA HIS A 263 -22.60 -2.36 -23.82
C HIS A 263 -22.14 -3.59 -23.00
N ALA A 264 -23.08 -4.42 -22.55
CA ALA A 264 -22.88 -5.64 -21.77
C ALA A 264 -23.10 -6.91 -22.57
N ALA A 265 -23.94 -6.87 -23.62
CA ALA A 265 -24.30 -8.00 -24.49
C ALA A 265 -23.11 -8.88 -24.90
N GLU A 266 -22.01 -8.27 -25.35
CA GLU A 266 -20.80 -8.99 -25.76
C GLU A 266 -20.11 -9.72 -24.61
N GLY A 267 -20.08 -9.12 -23.41
CA GLY A 267 -19.50 -9.72 -22.22
C GLY A 267 -20.35 -10.87 -21.67
N VAL A 268 -21.68 -10.75 -21.72
CA VAL A 268 -22.60 -11.85 -21.35
C VAL A 268 -22.49 -13.00 -22.36
N MET A 269 -22.45 -12.72 -23.67
CA MET A 269 -22.20 -13.73 -24.69
C MET A 269 -20.87 -14.47 -24.48
N HIS A 270 -19.80 -13.74 -24.15
CA HIS A 270 -18.46 -14.33 -23.94
C HIS A 270 -18.42 -15.17 -22.65
N ALA A 271 -18.98 -14.69 -21.53
CA ALA A 271 -19.05 -15.44 -20.28
C ALA A 271 -19.88 -16.73 -20.42
N LEU A 272 -21.02 -16.66 -21.11
CA LEU A 272 -21.84 -17.85 -21.39
C LEU A 272 -21.14 -18.82 -22.34
N ALA A 273 -20.42 -18.34 -23.37
CA ALA A 273 -19.67 -19.20 -24.28
C ALA A 273 -18.59 -20.02 -23.55
N GLU A 274 -17.82 -19.38 -22.67
CA GLU A 274 -16.80 -20.07 -21.85
C GLU A 274 -17.43 -21.14 -20.93
N LEU A 275 -18.59 -20.87 -20.32
CA LEU A 275 -19.29 -21.85 -19.49
C LEU A 275 -19.89 -23.00 -20.30
N LEU A 276 -20.46 -22.73 -21.47
CA LEU A 276 -21.04 -23.75 -22.35
C LEU A 276 -19.97 -24.65 -22.99
N ASP A 277 -18.81 -24.10 -23.40
CA ASP A 277 -17.70 -24.91 -23.92
C ASP A 277 -17.10 -25.78 -22.82
N ASN A 278 -16.98 -25.28 -21.58
CA ASN A 278 -16.60 -26.10 -20.42
C ASN A 278 -17.59 -27.26 -20.18
N ALA A 279 -18.89 -26.97 -20.09
CA ALA A 279 -19.93 -27.98 -19.90
C ALA A 279 -19.93 -29.05 -21.01
N ALA A 280 -19.72 -28.63 -22.26
CA ALA A 280 -19.64 -29.54 -23.41
C ALA A 280 -18.35 -30.39 -23.41
N ASN A 281 -17.21 -29.83 -22.99
CA ASN A 281 -15.93 -30.54 -22.93
C ASN A 281 -15.82 -31.52 -21.75
N PHE A 282 -16.49 -31.25 -20.62
CA PHE A 282 -16.52 -32.17 -19.47
C PHE A 282 -17.64 -33.21 -19.53
N SER A 283 -18.68 -33.00 -20.35
CA SER A 283 -19.75 -33.98 -20.58
C SER A 283 -19.38 -35.03 -21.66
N PRO A 284 -19.76 -36.31 -21.50
CA PRO A 284 -19.58 -37.35 -22.52
C PRO A 284 -20.10 -36.92 -23.90
N PRO A 285 -19.47 -37.34 -25.02
CA PRO A 285 -19.78 -36.81 -26.35
C PRO A 285 -21.22 -37.06 -26.81
N THR A 286 -21.87 -38.10 -26.28
CA THR A 286 -23.29 -38.43 -26.52
C THR A 286 -24.27 -37.67 -25.60
N ALA A 287 -23.78 -36.98 -24.57
CA ALA A 287 -24.62 -36.27 -23.62
C ALA A 287 -24.89 -34.82 -24.06
N GLU A 288 -26.14 -34.41 -23.94
CA GLU A 288 -26.62 -33.04 -24.18
C GLU A 288 -26.41 -32.16 -22.94
N VAL A 289 -26.04 -30.89 -23.18
CA VAL A 289 -25.94 -29.83 -22.17
C VAL A 289 -27.22 -29.01 -22.22
N HIS A 290 -27.91 -28.88 -21.10
CA HIS A 290 -29.17 -28.13 -21.04
C HIS A 290 -28.94 -26.73 -20.49
N VAL A 291 -29.65 -25.76 -21.06
CA VAL A 291 -29.59 -24.35 -20.67
C VAL A 291 -31.00 -23.88 -20.37
N TYR A 292 -31.28 -23.56 -19.12
CA TYR A 292 -32.58 -23.03 -18.68
C TYR A 292 -32.45 -21.54 -18.41
N VAL A 293 -33.44 -20.75 -18.81
CA VAL A 293 -33.45 -19.30 -18.61
C VAL A 293 -34.77 -18.86 -17.99
N GLU A 294 -34.66 -18.23 -16.82
CA GLU A 294 -35.77 -17.84 -15.95
C GLU A 294 -35.59 -16.37 -15.52
N GLU A 295 -36.67 -15.58 -15.58
CA GLU A 295 -36.68 -14.20 -15.09
C GLU A 295 -37.06 -14.16 -13.62
N VAL A 296 -36.31 -13.41 -12.81
CA VAL A 296 -36.49 -13.28 -11.37
C VAL A 296 -36.43 -11.81 -10.95
N PRO A 297 -36.94 -11.40 -9.77
CA PRO A 297 -36.90 -10.00 -9.33
C PRO A 297 -35.50 -9.36 -9.24
N ALA A 298 -34.42 -10.16 -9.31
CA ALA A 298 -33.03 -9.71 -9.32
C ALA A 298 -32.40 -9.57 -10.73
N GLY A 299 -33.09 -10.00 -11.80
CA GLY A 299 -32.56 -10.08 -13.16
C GLY A 299 -32.94 -11.40 -13.86
N VAL A 300 -32.04 -11.96 -14.68
CA VAL A 300 -32.24 -13.25 -15.36
C VAL A 300 -31.27 -14.29 -14.84
N ILE A 301 -31.74 -15.49 -14.50
CA ILE A 301 -30.90 -16.64 -14.18
C ILE A 301 -30.76 -17.52 -15.41
N VAL A 302 -29.52 -17.69 -15.87
CA VAL A 302 -29.14 -18.69 -16.87
C VAL A 302 -28.51 -19.89 -16.14
N SER A 303 -29.17 -21.05 -16.20
CA SER A 303 -28.71 -22.30 -15.60
C SER A 303 -28.14 -23.23 -16.67
N VAL A 304 -26.85 -23.55 -16.61
CA VAL A 304 -26.19 -24.52 -17.49
C VAL A 304 -26.02 -25.84 -16.74
N GLU A 305 -26.73 -26.89 -17.17
CA GLU A 305 -26.76 -28.20 -16.53
C GLU A 305 -26.03 -29.24 -17.41
N ASP A 306 -24.85 -29.67 -16.97
CA ASP A 306 -24.00 -30.64 -17.68
C ASP A 306 -24.21 -32.08 -17.15
N SER A 307 -23.73 -33.08 -17.90
CA SER A 307 -23.81 -34.51 -17.52
C SER A 307 -22.40 -35.13 -17.41
N GLY A 308 -21.44 -34.30 -16.98
CA GLY A 308 -20.01 -34.57 -16.97
C GLY A 308 -19.44 -34.96 -15.62
N LEU A 309 -18.18 -34.58 -15.40
CA LEU A 309 -17.48 -34.85 -14.15
C LEU A 309 -17.93 -33.87 -13.04
N VAL A 310 -18.43 -34.42 -11.94
CA VAL A 310 -18.69 -33.65 -10.71
C VAL A 310 -17.37 -33.10 -10.14
N MET A 311 -17.35 -31.81 -9.81
CA MET A 311 -16.18 -31.18 -9.17
C MET A 311 -16.04 -31.66 -7.71
N GLY A 312 -14.88 -32.24 -7.37
CA GLY A 312 -14.48 -32.42 -5.98
C GLY A 312 -14.26 -31.08 -5.27
N GLU A 313 -14.34 -31.04 -3.93
CA GLU A 313 -14.34 -29.78 -3.17
C GLU A 313 -13.18 -28.82 -3.49
N VAL A 314 -11.98 -29.36 -3.72
CA VAL A 314 -10.78 -28.55 -4.00
C VAL A 314 -10.85 -27.94 -5.40
N GLN A 315 -11.51 -28.60 -6.34
CA GLN A 315 -11.83 -28.09 -7.67
C GLN A 315 -12.95 -27.05 -7.59
N LEU A 316 -14.02 -27.34 -6.83
CA LEU A 316 -15.16 -26.45 -6.60
C LEU A 316 -14.71 -25.11 -5.98
N ARG A 317 -13.99 -25.15 -4.85
CA ARG A 317 -13.42 -23.95 -4.20
C ARG A 317 -12.44 -23.16 -5.06
N ARG A 318 -11.87 -23.76 -6.11
CA ARG A 318 -11.04 -23.07 -7.11
C ARG A 318 -11.87 -22.47 -8.24
N ALA A 319 -12.92 -23.16 -8.69
CA ALA A 319 -13.86 -22.65 -9.68
C ALA A 319 -14.62 -21.43 -9.13
N GLU A 320 -15.10 -21.49 -7.89
CA GLU A 320 -15.73 -20.37 -7.17
C GLU A 320 -14.81 -19.13 -7.14
N ARG A 321 -13.56 -19.29 -6.68
CA ARG A 321 -12.57 -18.19 -6.65
C ARG A 321 -12.19 -17.66 -8.05
N ALA A 322 -12.22 -18.51 -9.08
CA ALA A 322 -11.96 -18.06 -10.44
C ALA A 322 -13.08 -17.16 -10.97
N VAL A 323 -14.34 -17.42 -10.58
CA VAL A 323 -15.52 -16.67 -11.07
C VAL A 323 -15.90 -15.44 -10.23
N THR A 324 -15.29 -15.18 -9.07
CA THR A 324 -15.47 -13.89 -8.38
C THR A 324 -14.69 -12.74 -9.05
N GLY A 325 -13.61 -13.04 -9.78
CA GLY A 325 -12.74 -12.04 -10.40
C GLY A 325 -11.79 -11.33 -9.42
N ASP A 326 -11.57 -11.90 -8.23
CA ASP A 326 -10.60 -11.43 -7.24
C ASP A 326 -9.16 -11.82 -7.60
N ASP A 327 -8.96 -12.88 -8.40
CA ASP A 327 -7.63 -13.33 -8.79
C ASP A 327 -6.98 -12.34 -9.78
N THR A 328 -6.04 -11.56 -9.27
CA THR A 328 -5.26 -10.57 -10.04
C THR A 328 -4.03 -11.17 -10.73
N GLY A 329 -3.80 -12.47 -10.56
CA GLY A 329 -2.71 -13.21 -11.21
C GLY A 329 -3.05 -13.62 -12.64
N LEU A 330 -2.03 -13.61 -13.51
CA LEU A 330 -2.05 -14.33 -14.79
C LEU A 330 -1.22 -15.63 -14.75
N GLY A 331 -0.62 -15.94 -13.59
CA GLY A 331 0.23 -17.11 -13.40
C GLY A 331 -0.57 -18.41 -13.27
N GLY A 332 -0.15 -19.46 -13.95
CA GLY A 332 -0.75 -20.81 -13.81
C GLY A 332 -2.07 -21.05 -14.58
N LEU A 333 -2.46 -20.11 -15.46
CA LEU A 333 -3.62 -20.24 -16.35
C LEU A 333 -3.34 -21.26 -17.47
N GLY A 334 -3.74 -22.51 -17.26
CA GLY A 334 -3.62 -23.59 -18.24
C GLY A 334 -4.92 -24.39 -18.38
N GLY A 335 -5.30 -24.68 -19.62
CA GLY A 335 -6.55 -25.37 -19.96
C GLY A 335 -7.79 -24.59 -19.54
N THR A 336 -8.83 -25.32 -19.10
CA THR A 336 -10.15 -24.80 -18.71
C THR A 336 -10.14 -23.75 -17.60
N ARG A 337 -9.03 -23.62 -16.87
CA ARG A 337 -8.80 -22.55 -15.87
C ARG A 337 -8.87 -21.17 -16.51
N LEU A 338 -8.39 -21.03 -17.75
CA LEU A 338 -8.39 -19.76 -18.49
C LEU A 338 -9.83 -19.23 -18.66
N GLY A 339 -10.75 -20.11 -19.08
CA GLY A 339 -12.16 -19.76 -19.30
C GLY A 339 -12.87 -19.32 -18.01
N LEU A 340 -12.67 -20.01 -16.88
CA LEU A 340 -13.28 -19.59 -15.61
C LEU A 340 -12.73 -18.25 -15.09
N THR A 341 -11.45 -17.94 -15.29
CA THR A 341 -10.89 -16.62 -14.96
C THR A 341 -11.41 -15.52 -15.91
N VAL A 342 -11.67 -15.82 -17.18
CA VAL A 342 -12.35 -14.92 -18.12
C VAL A 342 -13.77 -14.65 -17.66
N VAL A 343 -14.53 -15.69 -17.29
CA VAL A 343 -15.87 -15.58 -16.70
C VAL A 343 -15.84 -14.69 -15.46
N GLY A 344 -14.90 -14.87 -14.54
CA GLY A 344 -14.79 -14.03 -13.33
C GLY A 344 -14.49 -12.56 -13.62
N ARG A 345 -13.66 -12.26 -14.62
CA ARG A 345 -13.42 -10.87 -15.04
C ARG A 345 -14.64 -10.24 -15.71
N LEU A 346 -15.38 -11.00 -16.51
CA LEU A 346 -16.63 -10.53 -17.12
C LEU A 346 -17.73 -10.36 -16.06
N ALA A 347 -17.82 -11.28 -15.10
CA ALA A 347 -18.71 -11.19 -13.95
C ALA A 347 -18.46 -9.93 -13.13
N ARG A 348 -17.22 -9.71 -12.68
CA ARG A 348 -16.83 -8.50 -11.95
C ARG A 348 -17.03 -7.20 -12.74
N LYS A 349 -16.90 -7.24 -14.07
CA LYS A 349 -17.10 -6.08 -14.96
C LYS A 349 -18.57 -5.73 -15.22
N TYR A 350 -19.46 -6.72 -15.18
CA TYR A 350 -20.87 -6.60 -15.58
C TYR A 350 -21.86 -7.03 -14.48
N GLY A 351 -21.41 -7.07 -13.23
CA GLY A 351 -22.24 -7.41 -12.06
C GLY A 351 -22.76 -8.85 -12.00
N LEU A 352 -22.34 -9.74 -12.91
CA LEU A 352 -22.85 -11.11 -12.99
C LEU A 352 -22.48 -11.87 -11.71
N LYS A 353 -23.39 -12.71 -11.21
CA LYS A 353 -23.09 -13.61 -10.08
C LYS A 353 -23.10 -15.04 -10.58
N VAL A 354 -21.97 -15.73 -10.43
CA VAL A 354 -21.80 -17.11 -10.88
C VAL A 354 -21.67 -18.03 -9.67
N SER A 355 -22.43 -19.12 -9.64
CA SER A 355 -22.35 -20.14 -8.59
C SER A 355 -22.48 -21.54 -9.18
N PHE A 356 -21.99 -22.54 -8.46
CA PHE A 356 -21.92 -23.94 -8.89
C PHE A 356 -22.80 -24.81 -7.99
N ARG A 357 -23.42 -25.84 -8.57
CA ARG A 357 -24.21 -26.87 -7.86
C ARG A 357 -23.98 -28.25 -8.49
N PRO A 358 -24.31 -29.36 -7.80
CA PRO A 358 -24.51 -30.65 -8.46
C PRO A 358 -25.62 -30.52 -9.51
N SER A 359 -25.40 -31.02 -10.73
CA SER A 359 -26.42 -30.96 -11.78
C SER A 359 -27.47 -32.06 -11.58
N ALA A 360 -28.72 -31.77 -11.97
CA ALA A 360 -29.81 -32.74 -11.96
C ALA A 360 -29.59 -33.92 -12.95
N ARG A 361 -28.58 -33.80 -13.83
CA ARG A 361 -28.15 -34.80 -14.81
C ARG A 361 -26.89 -35.58 -14.36
N GLY A 362 -26.45 -35.39 -13.12
CA GLY A 362 -25.34 -36.12 -12.50
C GLY A 362 -23.95 -35.51 -12.71
N GLY A 363 -23.85 -34.37 -13.40
CA GLY A 363 -22.61 -33.63 -13.61
C GLY A 363 -22.50 -32.37 -12.75
N THR A 364 -21.98 -31.29 -13.33
CA THR A 364 -21.96 -29.96 -12.70
C THR A 364 -23.05 -29.05 -13.30
N GLY A 365 -23.76 -28.31 -12.43
CA GLY A 365 -24.67 -27.23 -12.79
C GLY A 365 -24.05 -25.88 -12.48
N VAL A 366 -24.16 -24.91 -13.39
CA VAL A 366 -23.68 -23.54 -13.20
C VAL A 366 -24.86 -22.57 -13.30
N LEU A 367 -25.01 -21.71 -12.30
CA LEU A 367 -26.02 -20.64 -12.28
C LEU A 367 -25.33 -19.30 -12.54
N VAL A 368 -25.80 -18.55 -13.53
CA VAL A 368 -25.37 -17.19 -13.83
C VAL A 368 -26.55 -16.25 -13.67
N LEU A 369 -26.52 -15.40 -12.64
CA LEU A 369 -27.43 -14.25 -12.54
C LEU A 369 -26.86 -13.10 -13.39
N VAL A 370 -27.59 -12.74 -14.43
CA VAL A 370 -27.45 -11.47 -15.17
C VAL A 370 -28.31 -10.43 -14.45
N PRO A 371 -27.72 -9.39 -13.82
CA PRO A 371 -28.45 -8.45 -12.97
C PRO A 371 -29.32 -7.47 -13.76
N GLN A 372 -30.35 -6.93 -13.10
CA GLN A 372 -31.37 -6.05 -13.71
C GLN A 372 -30.84 -4.69 -14.21
N ASP A 373 -29.64 -4.26 -13.80
CA ASP A 373 -29.02 -2.99 -14.23
C ASP A 373 -28.44 -3.04 -15.65
N ILE A 374 -28.17 -4.23 -16.17
CA ILE A 374 -27.73 -4.46 -17.56
C ILE A 374 -28.81 -5.10 -18.46
N LEU A 375 -30.05 -5.18 -17.97
CA LEU A 375 -31.20 -5.76 -18.67
C LEU A 375 -32.20 -4.67 -19.09
N VAL A 376 -32.97 -4.98 -20.14
CA VAL A 376 -34.00 -4.13 -20.73
C VAL A 376 -35.16 -5.04 -21.14
N SER A 377 -36.38 -4.76 -20.68
CA SER A 377 -37.57 -5.51 -21.11
C SER A 377 -37.93 -5.14 -22.56
N GLU A 378 -38.16 -6.14 -23.43
CA GLU A 378 -38.37 -5.89 -24.87
C GLU A 378 -39.62 -5.06 -25.21
N GLN A 379 -40.54 -4.89 -24.25
CA GLN A 379 -41.71 -4.03 -24.38
C GLN A 379 -41.36 -2.55 -24.65
N HIS A 380 -40.14 -2.10 -24.33
CA HIS A 380 -39.62 -0.77 -24.72
C HIS A 380 -38.91 -0.73 -26.09
N THR A 381 -38.66 -1.88 -26.72
CA THR A 381 -37.99 -1.96 -28.04
C THR A 381 -38.99 -1.91 -29.20
N ALA A 382 -40.27 -2.20 -28.93
CA ALA A 382 -41.34 -2.39 -29.92
C ALA A 382 -42.18 -1.12 -30.21
N ARG A 383 -41.55 0.06 -30.25
CA ARG A 383 -42.13 1.25 -30.91
C ARG A 383 -41.05 2.14 -31.52
N PRO A 384 -41.06 2.38 -32.84
CA PRO A 384 -40.71 3.70 -33.37
C PRO A 384 -41.68 4.72 -32.77
N GLU A 385 -41.25 5.96 -32.56
CA GLU A 385 -42.21 7.00 -32.19
C GLU A 385 -43.19 7.23 -33.36
N ASP A 386 -44.48 7.08 -33.09
CA ASP A 386 -45.54 7.45 -34.03
C ASP A 386 -45.48 8.98 -34.21
N ALA A 387 -44.83 9.43 -35.29
CA ALA A 387 -44.72 10.84 -35.61
C ALA A 387 -46.12 11.46 -35.75
N LEU A 388 -46.45 12.38 -34.84
CA LEU A 388 -47.77 13.02 -34.78
C LEU A 388 -48.08 13.69 -36.13
N PRO A 389 -49.22 13.37 -36.78
CA PRO A 389 -49.60 14.03 -38.02
C PRO A 389 -49.86 15.52 -37.79
N LEU A 390 -49.02 16.37 -38.37
CA LEU A 390 -49.33 17.80 -38.50
C LEU A 390 -50.49 17.96 -39.50
N PRO A 391 -51.56 18.70 -39.18
CA PRO A 391 -52.67 18.86 -40.09
C PRO A 391 -52.29 19.76 -41.27
N GLU A 392 -52.52 19.28 -42.49
CA GLU A 392 -52.38 20.11 -43.69
C GLU A 392 -53.37 21.28 -43.66
N THR A 393 -52.89 22.48 -43.98
CA THR A 393 -53.71 23.62 -44.34
C THR A 393 -53.20 24.12 -45.69
N ALA A 394 -54.10 24.22 -46.68
CA ALA A 394 -53.73 24.55 -48.05
C ALA A 394 -53.14 25.97 -48.16
N ALA A 395 -52.13 26.11 -49.02
CA ALA A 395 -51.53 27.40 -49.36
C ALA A 395 -51.57 27.60 -50.89
N GLU A 396 -52.07 28.76 -51.30
CA GLU A 396 -52.32 29.12 -52.70
C GLU A 396 -51.06 29.71 -53.39
N ARG A 397 -51.01 29.66 -54.72
CA ARG A 397 -49.98 30.34 -55.56
C ARG A 397 -50.62 31.58 -56.22
N PRO A 398 -49.88 32.62 -56.67
CA PRO A 398 -48.46 32.56 -57.09
C PRO A 398 -47.56 33.74 -56.64
N ALA A 399 -46.27 33.65 -57.00
CA ALA A 399 -45.29 34.76 -57.05
C ALA A 399 -45.45 35.56 -58.39
N PRO A 400 -44.72 36.67 -58.70
CA PRO A 400 -43.36 37.09 -58.31
C PRO A 400 -43.29 38.58 -57.81
N ALA A 401 -42.17 39.32 -57.67
CA ALA A 401 -40.81 39.19 -58.24
C ALA A 401 -39.70 40.00 -57.50
N ALA A 402 -38.44 39.74 -57.91
CA ALA A 402 -37.33 40.69 -58.10
C ALA A 402 -36.50 41.25 -56.90
N THR A 403 -35.28 40.68 -56.77
CA THR A 403 -33.98 41.40 -56.70
C THR A 403 -33.30 41.69 -55.33
N VAL A 404 -32.01 41.34 -55.32
CA VAL A 404 -30.91 41.47 -54.33
C VAL A 404 -30.42 42.93 -54.13
N PRO A 405 -29.47 43.30 -53.20
CA PRO A 405 -28.55 42.45 -52.44
C PRO A 405 -28.26 42.78 -50.94
N SER A 406 -27.54 41.82 -50.34
CA SER A 406 -26.68 41.89 -49.14
C SER A 406 -26.02 43.24 -48.79
N ARG A 407 -26.01 43.60 -47.49
CA ARG A 407 -24.77 43.74 -46.68
C ARG A 407 -25.00 43.91 -45.17
N SER A 408 -23.93 43.76 -44.39
CA SER A 408 -23.86 43.85 -42.91
C SER A 408 -23.66 45.28 -42.39
N GLY A 409 -23.95 45.49 -41.09
CA GLY A 409 -23.86 46.78 -40.36
C GLY A 409 -25.27 47.26 -39.96
N ASP A 410 -25.55 47.73 -38.73
CA ASP A 410 -24.69 48.20 -37.64
C ASP A 410 -25.30 47.95 -36.24
N ARG A 411 -24.58 48.34 -35.17
CA ARG A 411 -24.98 48.26 -33.74
C ARG A 411 -25.11 49.66 -33.10
N PRO A 412 -26.22 49.93 -32.39
CA PRO A 412 -26.26 50.61 -31.07
C PRO A 412 -26.53 49.58 -29.93
N GLU A 413 -26.12 49.70 -28.66
CA GLU A 413 -26.49 50.71 -27.62
C GLU A 413 -28.01 50.76 -27.31
N HIS A 414 -28.54 50.87 -26.08
CA HIS A 414 -28.07 50.87 -24.66
C HIS A 414 -29.28 50.33 -23.83
N ALA A 415 -29.36 50.04 -22.51
CA ALA A 415 -28.56 50.27 -21.29
C ALA A 415 -29.02 49.30 -20.16
N ALA A 416 -28.17 49.06 -19.12
CA ALA A 416 -28.51 48.63 -17.74
C ALA A 416 -29.24 47.25 -17.53
N ASP A 417 -29.18 46.56 -16.38
CA ASP A 417 -28.42 46.74 -15.12
C ASP A 417 -28.13 45.36 -14.45
N ASP A 418 -27.65 45.37 -13.21
CA ASP A 418 -27.56 44.30 -12.20
C ASP A 418 -26.42 43.25 -12.28
N ARG A 419 -25.85 43.04 -11.08
CA ARG A 419 -24.79 42.10 -10.63
C ARG A 419 -25.41 41.16 -9.56
N PRO A 420 -24.77 40.08 -9.01
CA PRO A 420 -23.32 39.87 -8.88
C PRO A 420 -22.72 38.43 -9.04
N GLU A 421 -21.39 38.43 -9.27
CA GLU A 421 -20.33 37.56 -8.70
C GLU A 421 -20.31 36.01 -8.76
N GLN A 422 -19.26 35.49 -9.44
CA GLN A 422 -18.24 34.53 -8.92
C GLN A 422 -17.16 34.24 -10.02
N PRO A 423 -16.02 33.60 -9.72
CA PRO A 423 -14.91 34.01 -8.85
C PRO A 423 -13.59 34.20 -9.64
N VAL A 424 -12.47 34.55 -8.96
CA VAL A 424 -11.17 34.89 -9.59
C VAL A 424 -10.15 33.74 -9.49
N ASP A 425 -9.37 33.52 -10.55
CA ASP A 425 -8.17 32.66 -10.57
C ASP A 425 -6.89 33.51 -10.56
N HIS A 426 -5.83 33.04 -9.90
CA HIS A 426 -4.59 33.79 -9.66
C HIS A 426 -3.34 32.94 -9.94
N ARG A 427 -2.40 33.50 -10.73
CA ARG A 427 -1.05 32.95 -10.93
C ARG A 427 0.00 34.04 -10.72
N PRO A 428 1.16 33.78 -10.07
CA PRO A 428 2.04 34.85 -9.58
C PRO A 428 3.11 35.29 -10.59
N GLU A 429 3.55 36.55 -10.46
CA GLU A 429 4.70 37.13 -11.15
C GLU A 429 6.02 36.91 -10.37
N GLN A 430 7.17 37.22 -11.01
CA GLN A 430 8.51 37.12 -10.41
C GLN A 430 9.13 38.52 -10.21
N PRO A 431 9.92 38.75 -9.14
CA PRO A 431 10.60 40.02 -8.90
C PRO A 431 11.91 40.15 -9.70
N VAL A 432 12.33 41.40 -9.95
CA VAL A 432 13.60 41.77 -10.59
C VAL A 432 14.52 42.43 -9.55
N ASP A 433 15.80 42.08 -9.56
CA ASP A 433 16.80 42.58 -8.59
C ASP A 433 17.69 43.70 -9.17
N HIS A 434 18.31 44.49 -8.30
CA HIS A 434 19.04 45.71 -8.63
C HIS A 434 20.55 45.49 -8.85
N ARG A 435 21.18 46.36 -9.65
CA ARG A 435 22.61 46.34 -9.94
C ARG A 435 23.29 47.69 -9.63
N PRO A 436 24.38 47.72 -8.85
CA PRO A 436 25.29 48.87 -8.77
C PRO A 436 26.48 48.73 -9.75
N GLU A 437 27.13 49.86 -10.08
CA GLU A 437 28.35 49.94 -10.90
C GLU A 437 29.62 50.09 -10.03
N GLN A 438 30.79 49.72 -10.59
CA GLN A 438 32.12 50.27 -10.29
C GLN A 438 33.15 49.81 -11.37
N PRO A 439 34.39 50.36 -11.45
CA PRO A 439 35.03 50.69 -12.73
C PRO A 439 36.15 49.74 -13.23
N VAL A 440 36.75 50.14 -14.35
CA VAL A 440 37.77 49.44 -15.17
C VAL A 440 39.21 49.78 -14.75
N ASP A 441 40.14 48.82 -14.81
CA ASP A 441 41.53 49.09 -15.19
C ASP A 441 42.26 47.89 -15.89
N HIS A 442 43.53 48.09 -16.27
CA HIS A 442 44.31 47.45 -17.35
C HIS A 442 44.62 45.92 -17.38
N ARG A 443 44.96 45.46 -18.60
CA ARG A 443 45.51 44.14 -19.04
C ARG A 443 47.05 44.09 -18.86
N PRO A 444 47.68 42.90 -18.74
CA PRO A 444 48.31 42.26 -19.92
C PRO A 444 48.15 40.71 -19.97
N GLU A 445 48.44 40.09 -21.13
CA GLU A 445 48.61 38.63 -21.30
C GLU A 445 50.07 38.20 -21.09
N PRO A 446 50.34 36.88 -20.90
CA PRO A 446 50.99 36.13 -21.99
C PRO A 446 50.71 34.60 -22.10
N VAL A 447 50.60 34.13 -23.36
CA VAL A 447 51.25 32.93 -23.98
C VAL A 447 50.80 31.49 -23.60
N ASP A 448 50.83 30.63 -24.62
CA ASP A 448 50.56 29.18 -24.63
C ASP A 448 51.55 28.30 -23.84
N GLU A 449 51.12 27.08 -23.46
CA GLU A 449 51.94 25.87 -23.71
C GLU A 449 51.10 24.56 -23.67
N HIS A 450 51.56 23.55 -24.43
CA HIS A 450 50.97 22.20 -24.49
C HIS A 450 52.03 21.18 -24.96
N PRO A 451 52.22 20.04 -24.28
CA PRO A 451 52.77 18.86 -24.97
C PRO A 451 52.12 17.51 -24.59
N GLN A 452 51.31 17.02 -25.53
CA GLN A 452 51.23 15.64 -26.09
C GLN A 452 51.83 14.42 -25.37
N ARG A 453 51.06 13.32 -25.39
CA ARG A 453 51.37 11.97 -25.95
C ARG A 453 50.01 11.26 -26.22
N SER A 454 49.61 10.71 -27.38
CA SER A 454 50.23 9.84 -28.42
C SER A 454 50.63 8.46 -27.87
N TYR A 455 50.48 7.31 -28.55
CA TYR A 455 50.41 6.94 -29.99
C TYR A 455 49.50 5.66 -30.13
N GLU A 456 49.14 5.00 -31.25
CA GLU A 456 49.31 5.14 -32.72
C GLU A 456 48.33 4.17 -33.47
N THR A 457 48.26 4.16 -34.83
CA THR A 457 47.61 3.09 -35.65
C THR A 457 48.26 2.92 -37.03
N PRO A 458 48.22 1.70 -37.64
CA PRO A 458 48.28 1.52 -39.11
C PRO A 458 47.15 0.61 -39.64
N HIS A 459 46.29 0.99 -40.59
CA HIS A 459 46.50 1.32 -42.03
C HIS A 459 46.77 0.12 -42.98
N SER A 460 45.81 -0.16 -43.87
CA SER A 460 46.00 -0.31 -45.35
C SER A 460 44.69 -0.67 -46.08
N THR A 461 44.51 -0.15 -47.31
CA THR A 461 43.48 -0.52 -48.32
C THR A 461 44.18 -0.72 -49.68
N PRO A 462 43.57 -1.40 -50.68
CA PRO A 462 42.76 -0.65 -51.67
C PRO A 462 41.58 -1.41 -52.37
N ASP A 463 40.55 -0.62 -52.71
CA ASP A 463 39.76 -0.59 -53.96
C ASP A 463 39.21 -1.88 -54.66
N GLN A 464 37.87 -2.05 -54.64
CA GLN A 464 37.04 -2.04 -55.87
C GLN A 464 35.51 -1.92 -55.60
N ALA A 465 34.74 -1.67 -56.67
CA ALA A 465 33.38 -1.10 -56.65
C ALA A 465 32.22 -2.00 -56.14
N PRO A 466 31.14 -1.41 -55.59
CA PRO A 466 29.89 -2.10 -55.22
C PRO A 466 28.84 -2.10 -56.34
N GLY A 467 27.80 -2.93 -56.22
CA GLY A 467 26.67 -2.95 -57.16
C GLY A 467 25.33 -3.40 -56.56
N ALA A 468 24.26 -2.83 -57.10
CA ALA A 468 22.85 -3.22 -57.03
C ALA A 468 22.13 -3.28 -55.66
N GLY A 469 21.13 -2.42 -55.51
CA GLY A 469 19.96 -2.61 -54.65
C GLY A 469 18.80 -1.70 -55.13
N PRO A 470 17.55 -2.17 -55.20
CA PRO A 470 16.36 -1.32 -55.39
C PRO A 470 15.78 -0.90 -54.02
N ASP A 471 15.50 0.37 -53.73
CA ASP A 471 14.59 1.36 -54.36
C ASP A 471 13.15 1.30 -53.84
N GLU A 472 12.71 2.45 -53.31
CA GLU A 472 11.41 2.67 -52.66
C GLU A 472 10.74 3.90 -53.31
N VAL A 473 9.64 3.71 -54.05
CA VAL A 473 9.02 4.79 -54.84
C VAL A 473 7.52 4.99 -54.54
N ARG A 474 7.30 6.04 -53.74
CA ARG A 474 6.22 7.04 -53.73
C ARG A 474 5.05 6.90 -54.73
N ALA A 475 3.85 7.20 -54.22
CA ALA A 475 2.56 7.19 -54.93
C ALA A 475 2.44 8.14 -56.15
N HIS A 476 1.41 7.89 -56.98
CA HIS A 476 1.04 8.68 -58.15
C HIS A 476 -0.48 8.96 -58.19
N ASP A 477 -0.88 10.07 -58.81
CA ASP A 477 -2.26 10.58 -58.90
C ASP A 477 -2.57 10.98 -60.37
N PRO A 478 -3.70 10.56 -60.98
CA PRO A 478 -4.05 10.94 -62.36
C PRO A 478 -5.38 11.69 -62.53
N HIS A 479 -5.35 12.73 -63.38
CA HIS A 479 -6.48 13.55 -63.85
C HIS A 479 -6.19 14.07 -65.28
N ARG A 480 -7.16 14.40 -66.16
CA ARG A 480 -8.62 14.19 -66.19
C ARG A 480 -9.13 14.47 -67.62
N ALA A 481 -9.90 13.55 -68.22
CA ALA A 481 -10.64 13.79 -69.48
C ALA A 481 -11.90 12.88 -69.52
N HIS A 482 -13.12 13.40 -69.34
CA HIS A 482 -13.95 14.20 -70.26
C HIS A 482 -14.90 13.35 -71.14
N HIS A 483 -16.14 13.12 -70.66
CA HIS A 483 -17.37 13.29 -71.44
C HIS A 483 -18.62 13.27 -70.53
N GLU A 484 -19.67 13.98 -70.95
CA GLU A 484 -21.02 14.10 -70.36
C GLU A 484 -21.98 14.62 -71.48
N PRO A 485 -23.32 14.74 -71.29
CA PRO A 485 -24.14 14.41 -70.12
C PRO A 485 -25.35 13.47 -70.42
N GLY A 486 -26.11 13.11 -69.37
CA GLY A 486 -27.42 12.46 -69.51
C GLY A 486 -28.18 12.36 -68.17
N ASN A 487 -29.35 13.01 -68.07
CA ASN A 487 -30.20 13.01 -66.86
C ASN A 487 -30.87 11.65 -66.60
N HIS A 488 -31.07 11.29 -65.33
CA HIS A 488 -32.34 10.79 -64.79
C HIS A 488 -32.35 10.83 -63.23
N GLU A 489 -33.53 10.68 -62.63
CA GLU A 489 -33.78 10.83 -61.19
C GLU A 489 -33.41 9.59 -60.34
N PRO A 490 -33.22 9.75 -59.01
CA PRO A 490 -32.99 8.62 -58.11
C PRO A 490 -34.30 7.94 -57.67
N ASP A 491 -34.37 6.61 -57.81
CA ASP A 491 -35.47 5.79 -57.27
C ASP A 491 -34.95 4.77 -56.23
N ALA A 492 -35.82 4.32 -55.33
CA ALA A 492 -35.45 3.64 -54.10
C ALA A 492 -35.49 2.10 -54.21
N LEU A 493 -34.48 1.42 -53.67
CA LEU A 493 -34.46 -0.04 -53.55
C LEU A 493 -34.08 -0.52 -52.15
N SER A 494 -35.03 -1.21 -51.51
CA SER A 494 -34.78 -2.03 -50.33
C SER A 494 -34.14 -3.37 -50.73
N PRO A 495 -33.25 -3.97 -49.90
CA PRO A 495 -32.60 -5.24 -50.24
C PRO A 495 -33.60 -6.42 -50.18
N VAL A 496 -33.91 -6.99 -51.35
CA VAL A 496 -34.74 -8.20 -51.47
C VAL A 496 -33.89 -9.44 -51.18
N LEU A 497 -34.28 -10.24 -50.18
CA LEU A 497 -33.61 -11.50 -49.86
C LEU A 497 -33.82 -12.57 -50.96
N PRO A 498 -32.77 -13.27 -51.42
CA PRO A 498 -32.88 -14.27 -52.47
C PRO A 498 -33.55 -15.57 -51.97
N LYS A 499 -34.46 -16.11 -52.77
CA LYS A 499 -35.19 -17.36 -52.48
C LYS A 499 -34.39 -18.59 -52.94
N ARG A 500 -33.90 -19.42 -52.01
CA ARG A 500 -33.32 -20.75 -52.33
C ARG A 500 -34.37 -21.65 -53.01
N ARG A 501 -33.96 -22.40 -54.05
CA ARG A 501 -34.72 -23.55 -54.56
C ARG A 501 -34.55 -24.76 -53.62
N ARG A 502 -35.57 -25.64 -53.56
CA ARG A 502 -35.46 -26.96 -52.91
C ARG A 502 -34.76 -27.95 -53.84
N GLY A 503 -33.83 -28.74 -53.31
CA GLY A 503 -33.23 -29.88 -53.99
C GLY A 503 -32.50 -30.81 -53.01
N ARG A 504 -33.04 -32.02 -52.83
CA ARG A 504 -32.58 -33.14 -51.95
C ARG A 504 -32.32 -32.81 -50.47
N ALA A 505 -32.43 -33.85 -49.64
CA ALA A 505 -32.17 -33.78 -48.20
C ALA A 505 -30.87 -34.52 -47.88
N LEU A 506 -30.06 -33.97 -46.97
CA LEU A 506 -28.75 -34.51 -46.57
C LEU A 506 -28.83 -35.99 -46.12
N ALA A 507 -29.92 -36.35 -45.46
CA ALA A 507 -30.26 -37.69 -45.00
C ALA A 507 -30.51 -38.74 -46.13
N GLU A 508 -30.38 -38.38 -47.40
CA GLU A 508 -30.28 -39.33 -48.53
C GLU A 508 -28.80 -39.66 -48.83
N ALA A 509 -27.92 -38.64 -48.83
CA ALA A 509 -26.48 -38.80 -49.06
C ALA A 509 -25.76 -39.54 -47.91
N GLU A 510 -26.19 -39.35 -46.66
CA GLU A 510 -25.63 -40.08 -45.51
C GLU A 510 -25.85 -41.60 -45.61
N ARG A 511 -27.02 -42.04 -46.11
CA ARG A 511 -27.32 -43.48 -46.27
C ARG A 511 -26.43 -44.14 -47.32
N ASP A 512 -26.08 -43.43 -48.38
CA ASP A 512 -25.17 -43.95 -49.40
C ASP A 512 -23.70 -43.90 -48.93
N ARG A 513 -23.32 -42.93 -48.08
CA ARG A 513 -22.03 -42.96 -47.33
C ARG A 513 -21.97 -44.16 -46.36
N GLU A 514 -23.05 -44.51 -45.67
CA GLU A 514 -23.12 -45.72 -44.83
C GLU A 514 -23.04 -47.02 -45.66
N ARG A 515 -23.78 -47.11 -46.77
CA ARG A 515 -23.72 -48.25 -47.70
C ARG A 515 -22.34 -48.46 -48.32
N ALA A 516 -21.61 -47.38 -48.60
CA ALA A 516 -20.23 -47.47 -49.06
C ALA A 516 -19.31 -48.06 -47.98
N ARG A 517 -19.45 -47.62 -46.72
CA ARG A 517 -18.69 -48.16 -45.58
C ARG A 517 -19.00 -49.63 -45.31
N ALA A 518 -20.26 -50.06 -45.44
CA ALA A 518 -20.65 -51.46 -45.30
C ALA A 518 -19.93 -52.37 -46.32
N ARG A 519 -19.90 -51.98 -47.60
CA ARG A 519 -19.20 -52.74 -48.66
C ARG A 519 -17.68 -52.80 -48.45
N ALA A 520 -17.08 -51.75 -47.88
CA ALA A 520 -15.66 -51.74 -47.56
C ALA A 520 -15.31 -52.71 -46.43
N ALA A 521 -16.19 -52.89 -45.43
CA ALA A 521 -16.01 -53.87 -44.35
C ALA A 521 -16.16 -55.32 -44.86
N ASP A 522 -17.16 -55.58 -45.71
CA ASP A 522 -17.42 -56.90 -46.32
C ASP A 522 -16.27 -57.41 -47.21
N SER A 523 -15.36 -56.51 -47.63
CA SER A 523 -14.22 -56.81 -48.49
C SER A 523 -12.93 -57.19 -47.74
N ALA A 524 -12.97 -57.26 -46.40
CA ALA A 524 -11.76 -57.34 -45.56
C ALA A 524 -11.39 -58.76 -45.04
N GLU A 525 -12.22 -59.79 -45.26
CA GLU A 525 -11.99 -61.15 -44.73
C GLU A 525 -11.64 -62.19 -45.82
N SER A 526 -10.38 -62.25 -46.25
CA SER A 526 -9.72 -63.48 -46.71
C SER A 526 -8.19 -63.35 -46.74
N PRO A 527 -7.41 -64.31 -46.20
CA PRO A 527 -5.94 -64.23 -46.10
C PRO A 527 -5.19 -65.03 -47.19
N ILE A 528 -3.91 -64.71 -47.44
CA ILE A 528 -2.73 -65.62 -47.38
C ILE A 528 -1.42 -64.94 -47.86
N HIS A 529 -0.32 -65.29 -47.18
CA HIS A 529 1.14 -65.12 -47.43
C HIS A 529 1.72 -64.19 -48.54
N GLY A 530 2.87 -63.57 -48.21
CA GLY A 530 4.05 -63.71 -49.11
C GLY A 530 5.18 -62.66 -49.07
N ALA A 531 6.20 -62.88 -48.22
CA ALA A 531 7.60 -62.39 -48.35
C ALA A 531 7.92 -60.86 -48.30
N ILE A 532 9.20 -60.57 -47.99
CA ILE A 532 9.86 -59.24 -47.91
C ILE A 532 11.14 -59.31 -48.76
N PRO A 533 11.65 -58.21 -49.35
CA PRO A 533 12.88 -57.63 -48.78
C PRO A 533 13.11 -56.11 -49.02
N GLY A 534 13.89 -55.47 -48.13
CA GLY A 534 14.76 -54.32 -48.48
C GLY A 534 14.22 -52.91 -48.15
N PRO A 535 15.04 -52.00 -47.56
CA PRO A 535 14.59 -50.66 -47.13
C PRO A 535 15.18 -49.47 -47.92
N GLY A 536 14.53 -48.30 -47.84
CA GLY A 536 15.06 -47.02 -48.34
C GLY A 536 14.32 -45.77 -47.83
N ALA A 537 14.97 -45.03 -46.93
CA ALA A 537 14.83 -43.62 -46.52
C ALA A 537 13.44 -42.90 -46.46
N ASP A 538 13.18 -42.33 -45.28
CA ASP A 538 12.57 -41.03 -44.97
C ASP A 538 11.33 -40.49 -45.73
N SER A 539 10.18 -40.52 -45.04
CA SER A 539 9.24 -39.39 -45.04
C SER A 539 8.44 -39.35 -43.73
N THR A 540 8.29 -38.18 -43.11
CA THR A 540 7.63 -38.00 -41.81
C THR A 540 6.12 -37.85 -41.94
N ALA A 541 5.39 -38.98 -41.99
CA ALA A 541 3.93 -39.00 -41.90
C ALA A 541 3.46 -39.19 -40.45
N VAL A 542 2.49 -38.38 -40.00
CA VAL A 542 1.82 -38.53 -38.69
C VAL A 542 0.53 -39.34 -38.88
N PRO A 543 0.37 -40.52 -38.24
CA PRO A 543 -0.88 -41.28 -38.31
C PRO A 543 -2.05 -40.62 -37.57
N LEU A 544 -3.27 -40.94 -38.01
CA LEU A 544 -4.55 -40.47 -37.47
C LEU A 544 -4.84 -40.98 -36.05
N ASP A 545 -5.88 -40.42 -35.41
CA ASP A 545 -6.29 -40.69 -34.02
C ASP A 545 -6.57 -42.17 -33.70
N ASP A 546 -5.58 -42.82 -33.09
CA ASP A 546 -5.72 -44.14 -32.48
C ASP A 546 -6.21 -44.03 -31.00
N PRO A 547 -7.33 -44.69 -30.62
CA PRO A 547 -7.79 -44.73 -29.24
C PRO A 547 -6.80 -45.44 -28.28
N LEU A 548 -5.97 -46.37 -28.75
CA LEU A 548 -4.92 -46.99 -27.92
C LEU A 548 -3.80 -45.99 -27.61
N ALA A 549 -3.39 -45.15 -28.56
CA ALA A 549 -2.49 -44.03 -28.31
C ALA A 549 -3.03 -43.04 -27.26
N ARG A 550 -4.36 -42.82 -27.20
CA ARG A 550 -4.99 -42.03 -26.12
C ARG A 550 -4.90 -42.75 -24.76
N ALA A 551 -5.12 -44.06 -24.71
CA ALA A 551 -4.94 -44.86 -23.49
C ALA A 551 -3.47 -44.86 -23.00
N ALA A 552 -2.51 -44.94 -23.91
CA ALA A 552 -1.07 -44.87 -23.62
C ALA A 552 -0.65 -43.50 -23.05
N ARG A 553 -1.20 -42.40 -23.57
CA ARG A 553 -1.00 -41.04 -22.99
C ARG A 553 -1.60 -40.92 -21.59
N PHE A 554 -2.69 -41.64 -21.29
CA PHE A 554 -3.31 -41.64 -19.97
C PHE A 554 -2.53 -42.51 -18.94
N SER A 555 -1.90 -43.60 -19.38
CA SER A 555 -1.06 -44.44 -18.50
C SER A 555 0.30 -43.79 -18.22
N SER A 556 0.92 -43.10 -19.19
CA SER A 556 2.15 -42.34 -18.96
C SER A 556 1.93 -41.15 -18.01
N PHE A 557 0.82 -40.42 -18.16
CA PHE A 557 0.41 -39.38 -17.20
C PHE A 557 0.26 -39.94 -15.77
N ARG A 558 -0.43 -41.09 -15.62
CA ARG A 558 -0.58 -41.77 -14.31
C ARG A 558 0.76 -42.23 -13.72
N ARG A 559 1.78 -42.49 -14.55
CA ARG A 559 3.15 -42.82 -14.11
C ARG A 559 3.92 -41.57 -13.67
N ALA A 560 3.84 -40.47 -14.42
CA ALA A 560 4.48 -39.20 -14.09
C ALA A 560 3.94 -38.60 -12.77
N VAL A 561 2.62 -38.58 -12.58
CA VAL A 561 1.98 -38.10 -11.34
C VAL A 561 2.38 -38.95 -10.11
N ARG A 562 2.70 -40.24 -10.30
CA ARG A 562 3.17 -41.11 -9.21
C ARG A 562 4.67 -40.91 -8.92
N GLY A 563 5.50 -40.69 -9.94
CA GLY A 563 6.93 -40.39 -9.78
C GLY A 563 7.18 -39.03 -9.11
N SER A 564 6.41 -38.01 -9.47
CA SER A 564 6.50 -36.66 -8.89
C SER A 564 6.11 -36.57 -7.39
N LEU A 565 5.65 -37.67 -6.79
CA LEU A 565 5.39 -37.79 -5.35
C LEU A 565 6.47 -38.59 -4.60
N SER A 566 7.43 -39.20 -5.31
CA SER A 566 8.61 -39.85 -4.74
C SER A 566 9.77 -38.87 -4.56
N ASP A 567 9.85 -37.84 -5.40
CA ASP A 567 11.02 -36.95 -5.56
C ASP A 567 10.98 -35.69 -4.66
N LEU A 568 10.17 -35.72 -3.59
CA LEU A 568 9.99 -34.66 -2.60
C LEU A 568 10.08 -35.20 -1.16
N GLY A 569 10.80 -36.31 -0.97
CA GLY A 569 10.71 -37.16 0.23
C GLY A 569 12.03 -37.52 0.93
N GLU A 570 13.17 -36.93 0.56
CA GLU A 570 14.46 -37.18 1.23
C GLU A 570 15.05 -35.91 1.86
N SER A 571 14.60 -35.61 3.08
CA SER A 571 15.42 -34.90 4.07
C SER A 571 15.21 -35.56 5.44
N SER A 572 16.31 -35.86 6.13
CA SER A 572 16.32 -36.68 7.35
C SER A 572 16.02 -35.86 8.61
N PRO A 573 15.09 -36.29 9.48
CA PRO A 573 15.00 -35.85 10.86
C PRO A 573 15.65 -36.85 11.84
N ALA A 574 16.26 -36.31 12.89
CA ALA A 574 16.90 -37.10 13.96
C ALA A 574 15.90 -37.60 15.03
N GLU A 575 16.44 -38.15 16.11
CA GLU A 575 15.80 -38.94 17.17
C GLU A 575 14.46 -38.45 17.74
N ASN A 576 13.61 -39.44 18.05
CA ASN A 576 12.34 -39.35 18.76
C ASN A 576 12.56 -39.27 20.29
N PRO A 577 11.74 -38.50 21.02
CA PRO A 577 11.08 -39.11 22.18
C PRO A 577 9.56 -38.88 22.28
N ALA A 578 8.92 -39.78 23.03
CA ALA A 578 7.48 -40.01 23.09
C ALA A 578 6.62 -38.86 23.65
N PRO A 579 5.30 -38.81 23.31
CA PRO A 579 4.39 -37.78 23.80
C PRO A 579 3.92 -38.01 25.24
N LEU A 580 3.60 -36.92 25.93
CA LEU A 580 2.83 -36.90 27.17
C LEU A 580 1.57 -36.05 26.98
N THR A 581 0.44 -36.58 27.43
CA THR A 581 -0.85 -35.86 27.57
C THR A 581 -0.88 -35.02 28.84
N PRO A 582 -1.76 -33.99 28.89
CA PRO A 582 -2.68 -33.92 30.03
C PRO A 582 -4.13 -33.57 29.66
N GLU A 583 -5.04 -34.03 30.52
CA GLU A 583 -6.44 -33.57 30.68
C GLU A 583 -6.52 -32.62 31.91
N PRO A 584 -7.65 -31.91 32.15
CA PRO A 584 -7.66 -30.69 32.99
C PRO A 584 -7.99 -30.90 34.48
N SER A 585 -7.71 -29.89 35.32
CA SER A 585 -8.30 -29.73 36.66
C SER A 585 -8.25 -28.28 37.21
N ASP A 586 -9.44 -27.81 37.61
CA ASP A 586 -9.80 -26.97 38.79
C ASP A 586 -9.29 -25.53 39.05
N GLU A 587 -10.22 -24.72 39.61
CA GLU A 587 -9.98 -23.40 40.22
C GLU A 587 -9.42 -23.49 41.67
N PRO A 588 -9.22 -22.34 42.39
CA PRO A 588 -10.35 -21.83 43.20
C PRO A 588 -10.54 -20.30 43.21
N SER A 589 -11.67 -19.84 42.64
CA SER A 589 -12.73 -18.93 43.17
C SER A 589 -12.42 -17.65 44.02
N VAL A 590 -13.47 -16.81 44.22
CA VAL A 590 -13.61 -15.63 45.16
C VAL A 590 -13.08 -14.28 44.58
N LEU A 591 -13.79 -13.12 44.60
CA LEU A 591 -15.12 -12.68 45.10
C LEU A 591 -15.67 -11.42 44.34
N SER A 592 -16.98 -11.16 44.48
CA SER A 592 -17.72 -9.86 44.41
C SER A 592 -17.76 -8.97 43.14
N HIS A 593 -18.99 -8.87 42.60
CA HIS A 593 -19.59 -7.77 41.81
C HIS A 593 -20.05 -6.57 42.72
N PRO A 594 -20.66 -5.43 42.24
CA PRO A 594 -21.35 -5.19 40.96
C PRO A 594 -21.18 -3.81 40.25
N HIS A 595 -21.88 -3.69 39.11
CA HIS A 595 -22.20 -2.49 38.29
C HIS A 595 -23.68 -2.03 38.61
N PRO A 596 -24.40 -1.12 37.88
CA PRO A 596 -24.07 -0.14 36.81
C PRO A 596 -24.79 1.25 36.99
N HIS A 597 -24.94 2.04 35.89
CA HIS A 597 -25.97 3.10 35.61
C HIS A 597 -25.67 4.59 36.02
N PRO A 598 -26.34 5.64 35.44
CA PRO A 598 -25.72 6.45 34.36
C PRO A 598 -25.92 8.00 34.45
N HIS A 599 -25.58 8.73 33.36
CA HIS A 599 -25.81 10.18 33.10
C HIS A 599 -27.22 10.71 33.47
N PRO A 600 -27.37 12.00 33.84
CA PRO A 600 -27.40 13.10 32.85
C PRO A 600 -26.74 14.44 33.26
N ASP A 601 -26.59 15.35 32.28
CA ASP A 601 -26.33 16.79 32.50
C ASP A 601 -27.64 17.53 32.89
N PRO A 602 -27.59 18.75 33.46
CA PRO A 602 -27.62 19.94 32.58
C PRO A 602 -26.94 21.22 33.12
N GLU A 603 -26.81 22.20 32.21
CA GLU A 603 -26.74 23.66 32.42
C GLU A 603 -25.59 24.28 33.27
N GLY A 604 -24.97 25.33 32.73
CA GLY A 604 -23.81 26.00 33.33
C GLY A 604 -24.12 27.37 33.94
N ASN A 605 -23.06 28.11 34.31
CA ASN A 605 -23.13 29.54 34.56
C ASN A 605 -21.82 30.24 34.14
N SER A 606 -21.87 31.56 34.02
CA SER A 606 -20.75 32.43 33.63
C SER A 606 -20.01 33.02 34.84
N THR A 607 -18.97 33.82 34.56
CA THR A 607 -17.99 34.47 35.46
C THR A 607 -17.07 33.52 36.23
N SER A 608 -15.79 33.84 36.43
CA SER A 608 -15.12 35.16 36.40
C SER A 608 -13.79 35.18 35.63
#